data_AF-A0A316QSC0-F1
#
_entry.id   AF-A0A316QSC0-F1
#
_cell.length_a   1.000
_cell.length_b   1.000
_cell.length_c   1.000
_cell.angle_alpha   90.00
_cell.angle_beta   90.00
_cell.angle_gamma   90.00
#
_symmetry.space_group_name_H-M   'P 1'
#
loop_
_entity.id
_entity.type
_entity.pdbx_description
1 polymer ?
#
loop_
_entity_poly.entity_id
_entity_poly.type
_entity_poly.pdbx_seq_one_letter_code
_entity_poly.pdbx_strand_id
1 'polypeptide(L)' 'MFGKQTPEEKAELEKFCAFCEFGTPVPGVDGDVICIKKGVVKEDFVCRRFRYDPLKRDPKQKPPLPELEAVSLDDD' A
#
# COMPACT_ATOMS: atom_id res chain seq x y z
N MET A 1 -11.55 30.50 14.77
CA MET A 1 -12.27 29.28 14.34
C MET A 1 -11.22 28.22 14.10
N PHE A 2 -11.08 27.26 15.01
CA PHE A 2 -10.02 26.26 14.98
C PHE A 2 -10.20 25.36 13.75
N GLY A 3 -9.21 25.39 12.85
CA GLY A 3 -9.17 24.54 11.67
C GLY A 3 -9.22 23.08 12.10
N LYS A 4 -10.24 22.36 11.64
CA LYS A 4 -10.33 20.92 11.89
C LYS A 4 -9.23 20.26 11.06
N GLN A 5 -8.27 19.63 11.75
CA GLN A 5 -7.33 18.70 11.13
C GLN A 5 -8.16 17.66 10.36
N THR A 6 -7.93 17.58 9.05
CA THR A 6 -8.60 16.59 8.20
C THR A 6 -8.16 15.20 8.62
N PRO A 7 -9.10 14.24 8.73
CA PRO A 7 -8.77 12.90 9.15
C PRO A 7 -7.84 12.31 8.10
N GLU A 8 -6.66 11.87 8.56
CA GLU A 8 -5.68 11.13 7.79
C GLU A 8 -6.41 10.14 6.89
N GLU A 9 -6.32 10.33 5.57
CA GLU A 9 -6.97 9.49 4.58
C GLU A 9 -6.59 8.05 4.85
N LYS A 10 -7.53 7.28 5.39
CA LYS A 10 -7.41 5.84 5.51
C LYS A 10 -7.26 5.31 4.09
N ALA A 11 -6.02 5.09 3.66
CA ALA A 11 -5.72 4.58 2.34
C ALA A 11 -6.41 3.23 2.19
N GLU A 12 -7.56 3.21 1.52
CA GLU A 12 -8.25 1.98 1.17
C GLU A 12 -7.30 1.20 0.26
N LEU A 13 -6.74 0.11 0.81
CA LEU A 13 -5.83 -0.76 0.08
C LEU A 13 -6.61 -1.45 -1.03
N GLU A 14 -6.34 -1.06 -2.27
CA GLU A 14 -6.94 -1.67 -3.45
C GLU A 14 -6.65 -3.18 -3.49
N LYS A 15 -7.68 -3.98 -3.72
CA LYS A 15 -7.63 -5.45 -3.62
C LYS A 15 -7.26 -6.12 -4.95
N PHE A 16 -6.23 -5.61 -5.61
CA PHE A 16 -5.81 -6.08 -6.92
C PHE A 16 -5.05 -7.41 -6.85
N CYS A 17 -5.23 -8.26 -7.86
CA CYS A 17 -4.52 -9.53 -7.96
C CYS A 17 -3.00 -9.36 -8.01
N ALA A 18 -2.51 -8.22 -8.49
CA ALA A 18 -1.09 -7.85 -8.41
C ALA A 18 -0.55 -7.85 -6.97
N PHE A 19 -1.35 -7.41 -6.00
CA PHE A 19 -1.00 -7.34 -4.59
C PHE A 19 -1.46 -8.57 -3.79
N CYS A 20 -1.89 -9.62 -4.48
CA CYS A 20 -2.38 -10.83 -3.83
C CYS A 20 -1.23 -11.80 -3.55
N GLU A 21 -1.20 -12.46 -2.39
CA GLU A 21 -0.25 -13.54 -2.07
C GLU A 21 -0.28 -14.64 -3.15
N PHE A 22 -1.44 -14.88 -3.76
CA PHE A 22 -1.65 -15.92 -4.79
C PHE A 22 -1.41 -15.47 -6.23
N GLY A 23 -1.14 -14.18 -6.46
CA GLY A 23 -0.91 -13.62 -7.80
C GLY A 23 0.59 -13.50 -8.07
N THR A 24 1.06 -13.97 -9.22
CA THR A 24 2.46 -13.78 -9.66
C THR A 24 2.47 -13.01 -10.98
N PRO A 25 3.15 -11.85 -11.10
CA PRO A 25 3.23 -11.12 -12.35
C PRO A 25 3.94 -11.95 -13.42
N VAL A 26 3.48 -11.84 -14.67
CA VAL A 26 4.07 -12.59 -15.78
C VAL A 26 5.31 -11.85 -16.29
N PRO A 27 6.49 -12.48 -16.32
CA PRO A 27 7.68 -11.84 -16.87
C PRO A 27 7.52 -11.58 -18.37
N GLY A 28 7.76 -10.34 -18.80
CA GLY A 28 7.71 -9.94 -20.21
C GLY A 28 6.32 -9.59 -20.76
N VAL A 29 5.28 -9.60 -19.92
CA VAL A 29 3.95 -9.11 -20.27
C VAL A 29 3.46 -8.17 -19.18
N ASP A 30 3.39 -6.87 -19.49
CA ASP A 30 2.91 -5.87 -18.56
C ASP A 30 1.41 -6.02 -18.29
N GLY A 31 1.03 -5.96 -17.02
CA GLY A 31 -0.36 -5.95 -16.58
C GLY A 31 -1.06 -7.31 -16.52
N ASP A 32 -0.36 -8.42 -16.78
CA ASP A 32 -0.89 -9.79 -16.60
C ASP A 32 -0.32 -10.46 -15.35
N VAL A 33 -1.19 -11.12 -14.60
CA VAL A 33 -0.90 -11.81 -13.34
C VAL A 33 -1.44 -13.23 -13.40
N ILE A 34 -0.61 -14.22 -13.08
CA ILE A 34 -1.03 -15.61 -12.91
C ILE A 34 -1.55 -15.78 -11.48
N CYS A 35 -2.87 -15.98 -11.36
CA CYS A 35 -3.52 -16.34 -10.11
C CYS A 35 -3.69 -17.86 -10.03
N ILE A 36 -3.17 -18.49 -8.97
CA ILE A 36 -3.28 -19.95 -8.74
C ILE A 36 -4.75 -20.43 -8.70
N LYS A 37 -5.70 -19.54 -8.39
CA LYS A 37 -7.14 -19.86 -8.30
C LYS A 37 -7.96 -19.54 -9.55
N LYS A 38 -7.47 -18.69 -10.45
CA LYS A 38 -8.24 -18.14 -11.58
C LYS A 38 -7.53 -18.26 -12.94
N GLY A 39 -6.24 -18.58 -12.97
CA GLY A 39 -5.43 -18.55 -14.18
C GLY A 39 -4.86 -17.15 -14.44
N VAL A 40 -4.62 -16.84 -15.71
CA VAL A 40 -4.14 -15.52 -16.14
C VAL A 40 -5.27 -14.50 -15.99
N VAL A 41 -5.01 -13.44 -15.23
CA VAL A 41 -5.92 -12.32 -14.99
C VAL A 41 -5.16 -11.00 -15.18
N LYS A 42 -5.89 -9.90 -15.33
CA LYS A 42 -5.29 -8.57 -15.30
C LYS A 42 -4.80 -8.20 -13.91
N GLU A 43 -3.82 -7.30 -13.83
CA GLU A 43 -3.26 -6.80 -12.57
C GLU A 43 -4.35 -6.22 -11.65
N ASP A 44 -5.26 -5.41 -12.22
CA ASP A 44 -6.38 -4.75 -11.53
C ASP A 44 -7.54 -5.70 -11.18
N PHE A 45 -7.44 -6.99 -11.51
CA PHE A 45 -8.52 -7.94 -11.26
C PHE A 45 -8.68 -8.19 -9.76
N VAL A 46 -9.91 -8.11 -9.25
CA VAL A 46 -10.21 -8.37 -7.84
C VAL A 46 -10.79 -9.78 -7.68
N CYS A 47 -9.96 -10.71 -7.22
CA CYS A 47 -10.43 -12.08 -6.97
C CYS A 47 -11.14 -12.21 -5.61
N ARG A 48 -12.18 -13.05 -5.53
CA ARG A 48 -12.92 -13.31 -4.27
C ARG A 48 -12.08 -13.97 -3.17
N ARG A 49 -10.92 -14.53 -3.51
CA ARG A 49 -9.97 -15.20 -2.59
C ARG A 49 -8.74 -14.31 -2.36
N PHE A 50 -8.87 -13.01 -2.57
CA PHE A 50 -7.79 -12.05 -2.38
C PHE A 50 -7.23 -12.11 -0.96
N ARG A 51 -5.91 -12.12 -0.86
CA ARG A 51 -5.15 -12.02 0.39
C ARG A 51 -3.96 -11.11 0.14
N TYR A 52 -3.88 -10.01 0.89
CA TYR A 52 -2.91 -8.95 0.65
C TYR A 52 -1.49 -9.41 1.00
N ASP A 53 -0.55 -9.22 0.07
CA ASP A 53 0.88 -9.45 0.25
C ASP A 53 1.61 -8.10 0.39
N PRO A 54 2.04 -7.72 1.60
CA PRO A 54 2.74 -6.45 1.83
C PRO A 54 4.04 -6.30 1.03
N LEU A 55 4.71 -7.40 0.66
CA LEU A 55 6.00 -7.37 -0.02
C LEU A 55 5.86 -7.02 -1.51
N LYS A 56 4.66 -7.18 -2.08
CA LYS A 56 4.38 -6.82 -3.48
C LYS A 56 4.00 -5.37 -3.67
N ARG A 57 3.90 -4.59 -2.59
CA ARG A 57 3.56 -3.17 -2.64
C ARG A 57 4.76 -2.33 -2.32
N ASP A 58 4.98 -1.30 -3.12
CA ASP A 58 5.95 -0.25 -2.83
C ASP A 58 5.26 0.85 -1.97
N PRO A 59 5.62 1.02 -0.69
CA PRO A 59 5.01 2.04 0.16
C PRO A 59 5.49 3.45 -0.27
N LYS A 60 4.54 4.38 -0.37
CA LYS A 60 4.87 5.79 -0.61
C LYS A 60 5.78 6.31 0.51
N GLN A 61 6.83 7.04 0.13
CA GLN A 61 7.71 7.68 1.08
C GLN A 61 6.94 8.68 1.94
N LYS A 62 7.25 8.70 3.24
CA LYS A 62 6.71 9.69 4.15
C LYS A 62 7.23 11.09 3.77
N PRO A 63 6.45 12.15 4.00
CA PRO A 63 6.96 13.51 3.85
C PRO A 63 8.18 13.73 4.76
N PRO A 64 9.05 14.70 4.43
CA PRO A 64 10.16 15.07 5.29
C PRO A 64 9.67 15.43 6.69
N LEU A 65 10.47 15.10 7.70
CA LEU A 65 10.16 15.46 9.07
C LEU A 65 10.17 16.99 9.21
N PRO A 66 9.24 17.58 9.99
CA PRO A 66 9.33 19.00 10.34
C PRO A 66 10.59 19.27 11.16
N GLU A 67 11.12 20.49 11.07
CA GLU A 67 12.18 20.95 11.96
C GLU A 67 11.63 20.99 13.40
N LEU A 68 12.21 20.18 14.28
CA LEU A 68 11.82 20.08 15.69
C LEU A 68 12.95 20.65 16.56
N GLU A 69 12.60 21.60 17.43
CA GLU A 69 13.52 22.12 18.44
C GLU A 69 13.64 21.10 19.58
N ALA A 70 14.87 20.69 19.90
CA ALA A 70 15.14 19.85 21.04
C ALA A 70 15.12 20.71 22.32
N VAL A 71 14.18 20.45 23.21
CA VAL A 71 14.13 21.06 24.55
C VAL A 71 14.64 20.03 25.57
N SER A 72 15.63 20.40 26.38
CA SER A 72 16.11 19.59 27.50
C SER A 72 15.09 19.62 28.65
N LEU A 73 14.89 18.47 29.31
CA LEU A 73 13.93 18.31 30.41
C LEU A 73 14.60 18.31 31.80
N ASP A 74 15.90 18.61 31.88
CA ASP A 74 16.74 18.35 33.06
C ASP A 74 17.22 19.63 33.79
N ASP A 75 16.44 20.73 33.76
CA ASP A 75 16.80 22.03 34.38
C ASP A 75 16.15 22.28 35.77
N ASP A 76 15.96 21.25 36.62
CA ASP A 76 15.43 21.40 38.01
C ASP A 76 16.40 20.87 39.09
#